data_AF-A0A841ENM5-F1
#
_entry.id   AF-A0A841ENM5-F1
#
_cell.length_a   1.000
_cell.length_b   1.000
_cell.length_c   1.000
_cell.angle_alpha   90.00
_cell.angle_beta   90.00
_cell.angle_gamma   90.00
#
_symmetry.space_group_name_H-M   'P 1'
#
loop_
_entity.id
_entity.type
_entity.pdbx_description
1 polymer ?
#
loop_
_entity_poly.entity_id
_entity_poly.type
_entity_poly.pdbx_seq_one_letter_code
_entity_poly.pdbx_strand_id
1 'polypeptide(L)'
;MAEAHETEEPTAPPLRNGPSEAGDDGSGTGTRHKGGSRGGAGADAERIHNRIAVLRAERGVSRRQLAEALGVHYQTVGYLERGEYNPSLHLALRIAKYFGVPAEVVFSTEPFPRIGG
;
A
#
# COMPACT_ATOMS: atom_id res chain seq x y z
N MET A 1 18.40 -3.08 -38.54
CA MET A 1 17.91 -4.07 -37.57
C MET A 1 18.35 -3.60 -36.19
N ALA A 2 17.42 -3.06 -35.40
CA ALA A 2 17.60 -2.85 -33.98
C ALA A 2 16.47 -3.62 -33.32
N GLU A 3 16.83 -4.76 -32.72
CA GLU A 3 15.94 -5.61 -31.94
C GLU A 3 15.92 -5.16 -30.48
N ALA A 4 14.73 -5.28 -29.88
CA ALA A 4 14.37 -5.29 -28.45
C ALA A 4 14.69 -3.99 -27.65
N HIS A 5 13.77 -3.45 -26.85
CA HIS A 5 12.89 -4.14 -25.91
C HIS A 5 11.47 -3.54 -25.92
N GLU A 6 10.47 -4.39 -26.15
CA GLU A 6 9.12 -4.17 -25.65
C GLU A 6 9.17 -4.21 -24.11
N THR A 7 8.88 -3.09 -23.45
CA THR A 7 8.54 -3.08 -22.02
C THR A 7 7.07 -3.47 -21.89
N GLU A 8 6.80 -4.76 -21.68
CA GLU A 8 5.46 -5.23 -21.30
C GLU A 8 5.00 -4.62 -19.94
N GLU A 9 3.68 -4.46 -19.82
CA GLU A 9 2.89 -3.45 -19.09
C GLU A 9 3.06 -3.26 -17.55
N PRO A 10 2.57 -2.11 -17.01
CA PRO A 10 2.36 -1.91 -15.58
C PRO A 10 1.10 -2.61 -15.08
N THR A 11 1.18 -3.30 -13.93
CA THR A 11 -0.01 -3.68 -13.15
C THR A 11 0.20 -3.31 -11.68
N ALA A 12 -0.58 -2.36 -11.17
CA ALA A 12 -0.85 -2.26 -9.75
C ALA A 12 -1.96 -3.30 -9.44
N PRO A 13 -1.82 -4.13 -8.39
CA PRO A 13 -2.72 -5.24 -8.14
C PRO A 13 -4.13 -4.77 -7.69
N PRO A 14 -5.23 -5.47 -8.07
CA PRO A 14 -6.32 -5.79 -7.14
C PRO A 14 -5.90 -7.04 -6.32
N LEU A 15 -6.39 -7.40 -5.13
CA LEU A 15 -7.66 -7.17 -4.44
C LEU A 15 -7.43 -7.03 -2.92
N ARG A 16 -8.40 -6.39 -2.25
CA ARG A 16 -8.75 -6.66 -0.85
C ARG A 16 -8.84 -8.17 -0.62
N ASN A 17 -8.15 -8.70 0.39
CA ASN A 17 -8.58 -9.94 1.01
C ASN A 17 -9.79 -9.63 1.90
N GLY A 18 -10.99 -9.67 1.31
CA GLY A 18 -12.22 -9.84 2.10
C GLY A 18 -12.25 -11.25 2.70
N PRO A 19 -12.88 -11.46 3.87
CA PRO A 19 -12.93 -12.76 4.51
C PRO A 19 -13.51 -13.80 3.54
N SER A 20 -12.80 -14.93 3.41
CA SER A 20 -13.24 -16.12 2.70
C SER A 20 -14.53 -16.62 3.35
N GLU A 21 -15.69 -16.41 2.72
CA GLU A 21 -16.89 -17.16 3.07
C GLU A 21 -16.73 -18.56 2.50
N ALA A 22 -16.21 -19.45 3.35
CA ALA A 22 -16.42 -20.87 3.19
C ALA A 22 -17.92 -21.13 3.06
N GLY A 23 -18.31 -21.84 2.00
CA GLY A 23 -19.69 -22.28 1.82
C GLY A 23 -20.14 -23.12 3.01
N ASP A 24 -21.26 -22.72 3.59
CA ASP A 24 -22.06 -23.56 4.47
C ASP A 24 -23.32 -23.96 3.70
N ASP A 25 -23.40 -25.23 3.35
CA ASP A 25 -24.50 -25.94 2.72
C ASP A 25 -25.56 -26.29 3.76
N GLY A 26 -26.27 -25.27 4.25
CA GLY A 26 -27.28 -25.43 5.31
C GLY A 26 -28.65 -24.91 4.92
N SER A 27 -29.52 -25.81 4.42
CA SER A 27 -30.97 -25.59 4.33
C SER A 27 -31.54 -25.13 5.69
N GLY A 28 -32.13 -23.93 5.78
CA GLY A 28 -32.71 -23.43 7.02
C GLY A 28 -33.59 -22.19 6.85
N THR A 29 -34.90 -22.42 6.86
CA THR A 29 -35.99 -21.43 6.90
C THR A 29 -35.86 -20.35 7.99
N GLY A 30 -35.96 -19.09 7.56
CA GLY A 30 -36.56 -17.94 8.26
C GLY A 30 -36.14 -17.57 9.69
N THR A 31 -35.52 -16.40 9.86
CA THR A 31 -35.92 -15.34 10.83
C THR A 31 -35.19 -14.03 10.49
N ARG A 32 -35.94 -12.94 10.33
CA ARG A 32 -35.40 -11.59 10.15
C ARG A 32 -34.89 -11.05 11.49
N HIS A 33 -33.58 -10.89 11.64
CA HIS A 33 -32.99 -10.03 12.67
C HIS A 33 -32.44 -8.75 12.06
N LYS A 34 -33.03 -7.62 12.47
CA LYS A 34 -32.46 -6.28 12.28
C LYS A 34 -31.19 -6.12 13.13
N GLY A 35 -30.22 -5.40 12.58
CA GLY A 35 -29.29 -4.59 13.36
C GLY A 35 -27.97 -5.28 13.71
N GLY A 36 -26.97 -5.07 12.87
CA GLY A 36 -25.58 -5.33 13.19
C GLY A 36 -24.68 -4.78 12.11
N SER A 37 -24.29 -3.50 12.23
CA SER A 37 -23.15 -2.94 11.51
C SER A 37 -21.89 -3.70 11.97
N ARG A 38 -21.64 -4.85 11.35
CA ARG A 38 -20.44 -5.65 11.52
C ARG A 38 -19.70 -5.63 10.20
N GLY A 39 -18.70 -4.76 10.08
CA GLY A 39 -17.87 -4.72 8.88
C GLY A 39 -16.92 -3.52 8.83
N GLY A 40 -16.19 -3.24 9.91
CA GLY A 40 -15.25 -2.11 9.94
C GLY A 40 -13.81 -2.43 10.37
N ALA A 41 -13.58 -3.50 11.15
CA ALA A 41 -12.27 -3.75 11.74
C ALA A 41 -11.29 -4.55 10.85
N GLY A 42 -11.76 -5.18 9.78
CA GLY A 42 -10.94 -6.07 8.94
C GLY A 42 -10.20 -5.36 7.79
N ALA A 43 -10.57 -4.12 7.45
CA ALA A 43 -9.99 -3.42 6.30
C ALA A 43 -8.75 -2.58 6.64
N ASP A 44 -8.62 -2.17 7.91
CA ASP A 44 -7.50 -1.36 8.37
C ASP A 44 -6.31 -2.22 8.83
N ALA A 45 -6.53 -3.49 9.19
CA ALA A 45 -5.50 -4.37 9.73
C ALA A 45 -4.38 -4.76 8.73
N GLU A 46 -4.64 -4.67 7.41
CA GLU A 46 -3.65 -5.00 6.37
C GLU A 46 -3.04 -3.75 5.70
N ARG A 47 -3.46 -2.54 6.07
CA ARG A 47 -2.97 -1.30 5.43
C ARG A 47 -1.62 -0.88 6.02
N ILE A 48 -0.60 -0.78 5.17
CA ILE A 48 0.69 -0.18 5.55
C ILE A 48 0.60 1.35 5.47
N HIS A 49 0.80 2.00 6.61
CA HIS A 49 1.00 3.45 6.70
C HIS A 49 2.43 3.80 6.32
N ASN A 50 2.63 4.96 5.68
CA ASN A 50 3.97 5.41 5.32
C ASN A 50 4.17 6.92 5.45
N ARG A 51 5.44 7.35 5.49
CA ARG A 51 5.90 8.74 5.55
C ARG A 51 6.62 9.18 4.27
N ILE A 52 6.45 8.48 3.15
CA ILE A 52 7.20 8.75 1.91
C ILE A 52 7.00 10.20 1.44
N ALA A 53 5.75 10.68 1.45
CA ALA A 53 5.44 12.05 1.03
C ALA A 53 6.12 13.10 1.94
N VAL A 54 6.15 12.87 3.26
CA VAL A 54 6.78 13.75 4.25
C VAL A 54 8.29 13.77 4.04
N LEU A 55 8.92 12.60 4.00
CA LEU A 55 10.37 12.46 3.79
C LEU A 55 10.84 13.06 2.47
N ARG A 56 10.03 12.95 1.41
CA ARG A 56 10.30 13.65 0.15
C ARG A 56 10.24 15.16 0.30
N ALA A 57 9.19 15.68 0.93
CA ALA A 57 9.00 17.13 1.11
C ALA A 57 10.14 17.74 1.93
N GLU A 58 10.53 17.10 3.03
CA GLU A 58 11.65 17.51 3.88
C GLU A 58 12.99 17.59 3.13
N ARG A 59 13.14 16.78 2.07
CA ARG A 59 14.38 16.71 1.26
C ARG A 59 14.30 17.43 -0.08
N GLY A 60 13.18 18.09 -0.39
CA GLY A 60 12.97 18.69 -1.71
C GLY A 60 12.99 17.67 -2.86
N VAL A 61 12.66 16.40 -2.60
CA VAL A 61 12.67 15.34 -3.60
C VAL A 61 11.31 15.24 -4.28
N SER A 62 11.28 15.38 -5.61
CA SER A 62 10.07 15.14 -6.41
C SER A 62 9.76 13.64 -6.54
N ARG A 63 8.50 13.29 -6.83
CA ARG A 63 8.12 11.89 -7.12
C ARG A 63 8.90 11.29 -8.29
N ARG A 64 9.23 12.11 -9.29
CA ARG A 64 10.02 11.67 -10.47
C ARG A 64 11.43 11.28 -10.07
N GLN A 65 12.11 12.13 -9.30
CA GLN A 65 13.45 11.83 -8.80
C GLN A 65 13.47 10.57 -7.93
N LEU A 66 12.47 10.38 -7.06
CA LEU A 66 12.37 9.16 -6.27
C LEU A 66 12.13 7.93 -7.15
N ALA A 67 11.25 8.03 -8.16
CA ALA A 67 10.97 6.93 -9.08
C ALA A 67 12.22 6.53 -9.88
N GLU A 68 12.95 7.51 -10.41
CA GLU A 68 14.20 7.31 -11.14
C GLU A 68 15.27 6.64 -10.25
N ALA A 69 15.47 7.14 -9.03
CA ALA A 69 16.43 6.56 -8.09
C ALA A 69 16.07 5.12 -7.67
N LEU A 70 14.79 4.80 -7.63
CA LEU A 70 14.29 3.47 -7.31
C LEU A 70 14.12 2.58 -8.55
N GLY A 71 14.34 3.08 -9.76
CA GLY A 71 14.09 2.31 -10.99
C GLY A 71 12.66 1.77 -11.06
N VAL A 72 11.68 2.54 -10.59
CA VAL A 72 10.25 2.19 -10.64
C VAL A 72 9.50 3.18 -11.52
N HIS A 73 8.30 2.79 -11.94
CA HIS A 73 7.44 3.71 -12.68
C HIS A 73 7.02 4.91 -11.82
N TYR A 74 6.90 6.09 -12.44
CA TYR A 74 6.55 7.33 -11.74
C TYR A 74 5.26 7.21 -10.91
N GLN A 75 4.24 6.51 -11.45
CA GLN A 75 2.95 6.32 -10.77
C GLN A 75 3.08 5.46 -9.50
N THR A 76 4.04 4.52 -9.45
CA THR A 76 4.30 3.66 -8.28
C THR A 76 4.52 4.48 -7.03
N VAL A 77 5.26 5.59 -7.12
CA VAL A 77 5.49 6.49 -5.99
C VAL A 77 4.18 7.10 -5.49
N GLY A 78 3.27 7.46 -6.40
CA GLY A 78 1.94 7.95 -6.04
C GLY A 78 1.09 6.91 -5.31
N TYR A 79 1.07 5.67 -5.80
CA TYR A 79 0.34 4.56 -5.16
C TYR A 79 0.89 4.24 -3.76
N LEU A 80 2.22 4.23 -3.62
CA LEU A 80 2.89 4.07 -2.33
C LEU A 80 2.47 5.15 -1.34
N GLU A 81 2.52 6.43 -1.72
CA GLU A 81 2.18 7.53 -0.81
C GLU A 81 0.73 7.52 -0.33
N ARG A 82 -0.19 7.03 -1.17
CA ARG A 82 -1.61 6.89 -0.78
C ARG A 82 -1.89 5.59 -0.01
N GLY A 83 -0.89 4.72 0.14
CA GLY A 83 -1.06 3.40 0.76
C GLY A 83 -2.00 2.49 -0.04
N GLU A 84 -2.11 2.72 -1.35
CA GLU A 84 -2.90 1.90 -2.28
C GLU A 84 -2.12 0.66 -2.76
N TYR A 85 -0.81 0.62 -2.46
CA TYR A 85 0.09 -0.43 -2.84
C TYR A 85 0.98 -0.82 -1.66
N ASN A 86 0.97 -2.10 -1.30
CA ASN A 86 1.90 -2.64 -0.32
C ASN A 86 3.23 -2.98 -1.04
N PRO A 87 4.33 -2.27 -0.75
CA PRO A 87 5.61 -2.57 -1.38
C PRO A 87 6.10 -3.96 -0.99
N SER A 88 6.85 -4.62 -1.89
CA SER A 88 7.69 -5.74 -1.48
C SER A 88 8.70 -5.29 -0.42
N LEU A 89 9.13 -6.20 0.46
CA LEU A 89 10.18 -5.90 1.45
C LEU A 89 11.43 -5.29 0.80
N HIS A 90 11.81 -5.78 -0.37
CA HIS A 90 12.94 -5.24 -1.12
C HIS A 90 12.75 -3.76 -1.50
N LEU A 91 11.57 -3.39 -2.03
CA LEU A 91 11.27 -1.99 -2.37
C LEU A 91 11.20 -1.12 -1.11
N ALA A 92 10.60 -1.61 -0.02
CA ALA A 92 10.55 -0.91 1.26
C ALA A 92 11.95 -0.59 1.80
N LEU A 93 12.87 -1.57 1.80
CA LEU A 93 14.25 -1.38 2.24
C LEU A 93 15.03 -0.42 1.33
N ARG A 94 14.78 -0.44 0.01
CA ARG A 94 15.39 0.53 -0.92
C ARG A 94 14.92 1.96 -0.67
N ILE A 95 13.63 2.14 -0.39
CA ILE A 95 13.07 3.45 -0.02
C ILE A 95 13.71 3.94 1.29
N ALA A 96 13.79 3.09 2.31
CA ALA A 96 14.44 3.43 3.57
C ALA A 96 15.90 3.82 3.38
N LYS A 97 16.65 3.06 2.58
CA LYS A 97 18.04 3.36 2.21
C LYS A 97 18.17 4.68 1.45
N TYR A 98 17.30 4.95 0.48
CA TYR A 98 17.29 6.23 -0.25
C TYR A 98 17.12 7.41 0.71
N PHE A 99 16.23 7.26 1.69
CA PHE A 99 16.05 8.25 2.74
C PHE A 99 17.08 8.12 3.88
N GLY A 100 18.02 7.17 3.88
CA GLY A 100 19.01 7.04 4.95
C GLY A 100 18.39 6.96 6.37
N VAL A 101 17.20 6.38 6.50
CA VAL A 101 16.49 6.17 7.77
C VAL A 101 16.07 4.70 7.89
N PRO A 102 15.84 4.17 9.10
CA PRO A 102 15.28 2.83 9.28
C PRO A 102 13.93 2.66 8.59
N ALA A 103 13.58 1.42 8.20
CA ALA A 103 12.33 1.13 7.51
C ALA A 103 11.10 1.48 8.36
N GLU A 104 11.20 1.35 9.68
CA GLU A 104 10.19 1.67 10.70
C GLU A 104 9.92 3.18 10.81
N VAL A 105 10.86 4.01 10.36
CA VAL A 105 10.63 5.46 10.22
C VAL A 105 9.81 5.76 8.97
N VAL A 106 9.91 4.91 7.94
CA VAL A 106 9.21 5.09 6.68
C VAL A 106 7.83 4.44 6.69
N PHE A 107 7.69 3.25 7.28
CA PHE A 107 6.52 2.39 7.22
C PHE A 107 6.06 1.94 8.60
N SER A 108 4.76 1.72 8.76
CA SER A 108 4.15 1.26 10.00
C SER A 108 2.87 0.47 9.70
N THR A 109 2.57 -0.53 10.52
CA THR A 109 1.27 -1.22 10.54
C THR A 109 0.21 -0.42 11.30
N GLU A 110 0.62 0.62 12.02
CA GLU A 110 -0.25 1.54 12.74
C GLU A 110 -0.16 2.96 12.15
N PRO A 111 -1.24 3.76 12.24
CA PRO A 111 -1.18 5.17 11.83
C PRO A 111 -0.07 5.93 12.55
N PHE A 112 0.71 6.71 11.82
CA PHE A 112 1.69 7.59 12.44
C PHE A 112 0.98 8.67 13.28
N PRO A 113 1.54 9.03 14.45
CA PRO A 113 1.02 10.15 15.25
C PRO A 113 0.91 11.42 14.40
N ARG A 114 -0.19 12.15 14.54
CA ARG A 114 -0.34 13.46 13.93
C ARG A 114 0.64 14.42 14.60
N ILE A 115 1.41 15.14 13.80
CA ILE A 115 2.27 16.19 14.32
C ILE A 115 1.38 17.41 14.58
N GLY A 116 1.11 17.71 15.88
CA GLY A 116 0.36 18.89 16.32
C GLY A 116 -0.99 18.61 17.01
N GLY A 117 -0.98 17.84 18.09
CA GLY A 117 -2.09 17.73 19.05
C GLY A 117 -1.81 18.54 20.32
#